data_AF-A0A3N1AWG2-F1
#
_entry.id   AF-A0A3N1AWG2-F1
#
_cell.length_a   1.000
_cell.length_b   1.000
_cell.length_c   1.000
_cell.angle_alpha   90.00
_cell.angle_beta   90.00
_cell.angle_gamma   90.00
#
_symmetry.space_group_name_H-M   'P 1'
#
loop_
_entity.id
_entity.type
_entity.pdbx_description
1 polymer ?
#
loop_
_entity_poly.entity_id
_entity_poly.type
_entity_poly.pdbx_seq_one_letter_code
_entity_poly.pdbx_strand_id
1 'polypeptide(L)'
;MSDAVVVGAGIIGLSCAVRLQQRGLRVTVVTAHPVEQTVSAVAAAVWYPTRTDGTSRVLDWARRTFDELADQARQPVPGVVMRPTRMLLRAPVDDPPWWAAAVPDLRYCPVTPVVPATGAAPAGGVVAEWRCTVPTVEMRPYLDWLTRRFVSAGGVLRQRDLSDLAEAGQLAPVVVNATGLAAGRLAADPAVHPIRGQVVLVANPGIATSVRDEHHPDGSTYVHPRRRDVVLGGTFEPGVDGELPDPATSRAIRARCAALVPELAGAAVLAQRVGLRPGRHGGARVEADPAPPAGVTRLIHCYGHGGAGVTLSWGCADEVASLVSEAA
;
A
#
# COMPACT_ATOMS: atom_id res chain seq x y z
N MET A 1 30.57 10.68 1.72
CA MET A 1 29.74 10.31 2.89
C MET A 1 28.32 10.77 2.60
N SER A 2 27.28 10.00 2.93
CA SER A 2 25.90 10.42 2.70
C SER A 2 25.44 11.38 3.80
N ASP A 3 24.47 12.23 3.47
CA ASP A 3 23.85 13.13 4.45
C ASP A 3 22.72 12.42 5.22
N ALA A 4 22.02 11.51 4.53
CA ALA A 4 20.99 10.65 5.12
C ALA A 4 21.07 9.20 4.61
N VAL A 5 20.64 8.27 5.45
CA VAL A 5 20.43 6.87 5.10
C VAL A 5 18.97 6.48 5.33
N VAL A 6 18.36 5.81 4.36
CA VAL A 6 17.03 5.23 4.49
C VAL A 6 17.16 3.71 4.61
N VAL A 7 16.64 3.12 5.67
CA VAL A 7 16.67 1.68 5.90
C VAL A 7 15.34 1.08 5.45
N GLY A 8 15.37 0.32 4.36
CA GLY A 8 14.23 -0.26 3.67
C GLY A 8 14.07 0.29 2.25
N ALA A 9 13.89 -0.60 1.27
CA ALA A 9 13.69 -0.23 -0.15
C ALA A 9 12.30 -0.62 -0.68
N GLY A 10 11.32 -0.78 0.21
CA GLY A 10 9.91 -0.84 -0.18
C GLY A 10 9.39 0.54 -0.63
N ILE A 11 8.09 0.63 -0.94
CA ILE A 11 7.49 1.88 -1.42
C ILE A 11 7.75 3.07 -0.48
N ILE A 12 7.64 2.85 0.83
CA ILE A 12 7.85 3.88 1.85
C ILE A 12 9.30 4.37 1.85
N GLY A 13 10.27 3.44 1.84
CA GLY A 13 11.68 3.82 1.89
C GLY A 13 12.13 4.54 0.63
N LEU A 14 11.70 4.06 -0.54
CA LEU A 14 12.05 4.70 -1.82
C LEU A 14 11.37 6.07 -2.00
N SER A 15 10.11 6.24 -1.57
CA SER A 15 9.45 7.56 -1.62
C SER A 15 10.16 8.56 -0.69
N CYS A 16 10.49 8.15 0.54
CA CYS A 16 11.29 8.95 1.47
C CYS A 16 12.65 9.33 0.86
N ALA A 17 13.37 8.37 0.29
CA ALA A 17 14.68 8.60 -0.31
C ALA A 17 14.62 9.63 -1.45
N VAL A 18 13.61 9.55 -2.31
CA VAL A 18 13.38 10.52 -3.39
C VAL A 18 13.04 11.90 -2.83
N ARG A 19 12.18 12.02 -1.81
CA ARG A 19 11.87 13.32 -1.19
C ARG A 19 13.08 13.95 -0.54
N LEU A 20 13.93 13.16 0.11
CA LEU A 20 15.19 13.65 0.69
C LEU A 20 16.18 14.13 -0.38
N GLN A 21 16.31 13.42 -1.51
CA GLN A 21 17.09 13.90 -2.65
C GLN A 21 16.55 15.21 -3.22
N GLN A 22 15.23 15.38 -3.27
CA GLN A 22 14.59 16.63 -3.71
C GLN A 22 14.85 17.80 -2.74
N ARG A 23 15.21 17.52 -1.48
CA ARG A 23 15.73 18.51 -0.52
C ARG A 23 17.25 18.74 -0.65
N GLY A 24 17.91 18.14 -1.64
CA GLY A 24 19.34 18.32 -1.90
C GLY A 24 20.27 17.39 -1.11
N LEU A 25 19.74 16.41 -0.37
CA LEU A 25 20.55 15.49 0.42
C LEU A 25 21.15 14.37 -0.44
N ARG A 26 22.38 13.96 -0.12
CA ARG A 26 23.00 12.74 -0.65
C ARG A 26 22.50 11.54 0.15
N VAL A 27 21.66 10.73 -0.48
CA VAL A 27 20.95 9.64 0.20
C VAL A 27 21.54 8.28 -0.17
N THR A 28 21.76 7.44 0.84
CA THR A 28 21.95 5.99 0.65
C THR A 28 20.69 5.26 1.10
N VAL A 29 20.19 4.31 0.31
CA VAL A 29 19.16 3.35 0.73
C VAL A 29 19.85 2.03 1.08
N VAL A 30 19.60 1.50 2.26
CA VAL A 30 20.05 0.17 2.69
C VAL A 30 18.87 -0.78 2.75
N THR A 31 19.00 -1.98 2.20
CA THR A 31 17.94 -2.98 2.24
C THR A 31 18.48 -4.40 2.36
N ALA A 32 17.80 -5.26 3.11
CA ALA A 32 18.21 -6.65 3.28
C ALA A 32 17.93 -7.52 2.03
N HIS A 33 16.89 -7.18 1.27
CA HIS A 33 16.42 -7.96 0.13
C HIS A 33 16.38 -7.12 -1.15
N PRO A 34 16.48 -7.75 -2.33
CA PRO A 34 16.18 -7.08 -3.59
C PRO A 34 14.79 -6.45 -3.57
N VAL A 35 14.64 -5.30 -4.25
CA VAL A 35 13.41 -4.47 -4.22
C VAL A 35 12.18 -5.27 -4.67
N GLU A 36 12.36 -6.14 -5.67
CA GLU A 36 11.35 -7.03 -6.24
C GLU A 36 10.89 -8.16 -5.30
N GLN A 37 11.62 -8.38 -4.20
CA GLN A 37 11.30 -9.35 -3.14
C GLN A 37 10.73 -8.68 -1.89
N THR A 38 10.56 -7.35 -1.89
CA THR A 38 9.91 -6.65 -0.77
C THR A 38 8.40 -6.93 -0.74
N VAL A 39 7.78 -6.78 0.43
CA VAL A 39 6.31 -6.87 0.60
C VAL A 39 5.56 -5.94 -0.38
N SER A 40 6.15 -4.78 -0.72
CA SER A 40 5.59 -3.85 -1.69
C SER A 40 5.38 -4.50 -3.07
N ALA A 41 6.22 -5.42 -3.51
CA ALA A 41 6.12 -6.08 -4.81
C ALA A 41 4.93 -7.07 -4.93
N VAL A 42 4.30 -7.43 -3.80
CA VAL A 42 3.13 -8.32 -3.74
C VAL A 42 1.82 -7.52 -3.68
N ALA A 43 1.86 -6.25 -3.30
CA ALA A 43 0.66 -5.46 -3.04
C ALA A 43 -0.24 -5.33 -4.28
N ALA A 44 -1.57 -5.36 -4.04
CA ALA A 44 -2.55 -5.07 -5.07
C ALA A 44 -2.50 -3.59 -5.50
N ALA A 45 -2.22 -2.70 -4.53
CA ALA A 45 -1.82 -1.32 -4.73
C ALA A 45 -2.79 -0.44 -5.55
N VAL A 46 -4.09 -0.61 -5.28
CA VAL A 46 -5.09 0.42 -5.58
C VAL A 46 -5.09 1.42 -4.43
N TRP A 47 -5.10 2.72 -4.73
CA TRP A 47 -5.21 3.76 -3.73
C TRP A 47 -6.54 3.60 -2.99
N TYR A 48 -6.45 3.19 -1.74
CA TYR A 48 -7.55 3.01 -0.81
C TYR A 48 -6.96 2.81 0.59
N PRO A 49 -7.45 3.52 1.62
CA PRO A 49 -6.86 3.41 2.95
C PRO A 49 -7.41 2.19 3.71
N THR A 50 -7.04 0.99 3.24
CA THR A 50 -7.49 -0.29 3.82
C THR A 50 -7.23 -0.36 5.32
N ARG A 51 -8.30 -0.50 6.11
CA ARG A 51 -8.24 -0.70 7.58
C ARG A 51 -7.36 0.34 8.28
N THR A 52 -7.50 1.60 7.87
CA THR A 52 -6.73 2.74 8.37
C THR A 52 -7.67 3.78 8.99
N ASP A 53 -7.31 4.27 10.17
CA ASP A 53 -8.09 5.28 10.88
C ASP A 53 -7.87 6.68 10.29
N GLY A 54 -8.96 7.42 10.12
CA GLY A 54 -9.00 8.70 9.42
C GLY A 54 -8.75 9.91 10.32
N THR A 55 -7.54 10.07 10.86
CA THR A 55 -7.15 11.34 11.49
C THR A 55 -6.90 12.41 10.43
N SER A 56 -6.95 13.69 10.81
CA SER A 56 -6.62 14.81 9.90
C SER A 56 -5.23 14.67 9.27
N ARG A 57 -4.26 14.19 10.05
CA ARG A 57 -2.89 13.91 9.61
C ARG A 57 -2.84 12.79 8.57
N VAL A 58 -3.55 11.70 8.81
CA VAL A 58 -3.61 10.56 7.86
C VAL A 58 -4.33 10.97 6.57
N LEU A 59 -5.38 11.80 6.66
CA LEU A 59 -6.05 12.36 5.49
C LEU A 59 -5.12 13.23 4.66
N ASP A 60 -4.29 14.07 5.28
CA ASP A 60 -3.30 14.87 4.55
C ASP A 60 -2.29 13.99 3.82
N TRP A 61 -1.79 12.92 4.46
CA TRP A 61 -0.91 11.96 3.80
C TRP A 61 -1.57 11.28 2.60
N ALA A 62 -2.81 10.83 2.78
CA ALA A 62 -3.58 10.15 1.75
C ALA A 62 -3.80 11.07 0.54
N ARG A 63 -4.21 12.32 0.78
CA ARG A 63 -4.44 13.34 -0.24
C ARG A 63 -3.18 13.67 -1.04
N ARG A 64 -2.07 13.98 -0.37
CA ARG A 64 -0.77 14.24 -1.04
C ARG A 64 -0.33 13.06 -1.89
N THR A 65 -0.55 11.85 -1.40
CA THR A 65 -0.22 10.63 -2.14
C THR A 65 -1.12 10.40 -3.33
N PHE A 66 -2.42 10.73 -3.22
CA PHE A 66 -3.33 10.72 -4.35
C PHE A 66 -2.84 11.67 -5.44
N ASP A 67 -2.57 12.92 -5.07
CA ASP A 67 -2.13 13.97 -5.99
C ASP A 67 -0.83 13.57 -6.72
N GLU A 68 0.19 13.14 -5.97
CA GLU A 68 1.46 12.70 -6.57
C GLU A 68 1.28 11.51 -7.54
N LEU A 69 0.48 10.50 -7.17
CA LEU A 69 0.25 9.35 -8.06
C LEU A 69 -0.62 9.71 -9.28
N ALA A 70 -1.57 10.64 -9.12
CA ALA A 70 -2.33 11.18 -10.24
C ALA A 70 -1.43 11.96 -11.21
N ASP A 71 -0.45 12.70 -10.70
CA ASP A 71 0.56 13.40 -11.50
C ASP A 71 1.46 12.43 -12.25
N GLN A 72 1.92 11.39 -11.57
CA GLN A 72 2.72 10.32 -12.18
C GLN A 72 1.95 9.56 -13.27
N ALA A 73 0.65 9.34 -13.09
CA ALA A 73 -0.22 8.77 -14.14
C ALA A 73 -0.30 9.69 -15.38
N ARG A 74 -0.28 11.02 -15.21
CA ARG A 74 -0.23 11.99 -16.32
C ARG A 74 1.14 12.06 -16.98
N GLN A 75 2.21 11.71 -16.27
CA GLN A 75 3.61 11.66 -16.75
C GLN A 75 4.02 10.26 -17.26
N PRO A 76 3.09 9.53 -17.86
CA PRO A 76 3.10 8.06 -18.04
C PRO A 76 4.14 7.24 -17.24
N VAL A 77 4.21 7.41 -15.92
CA VAL A 77 5.13 6.62 -15.09
C VAL A 77 4.77 5.13 -15.19
N PRO A 78 5.74 4.22 -15.43
CA PRO A 78 5.48 2.80 -15.57
C PRO A 78 4.69 2.21 -14.40
N GLY A 79 3.54 1.62 -14.73
CA GLY A 79 2.67 0.93 -13.77
C GLY A 79 1.69 1.83 -13.04
N VAL A 80 1.72 3.16 -13.20
CA VAL A 80 0.79 4.07 -12.52
C VAL A 80 -0.32 4.50 -13.47
N VAL A 81 -1.57 4.21 -13.11
CA VAL A 81 -2.75 4.57 -13.91
C VAL A 81 -3.89 5.05 -13.02
N MET A 82 -4.69 6.00 -13.52
CA MET A 82 -5.97 6.35 -12.91
C MET A 82 -7.03 5.34 -13.35
N ARG A 83 -7.72 4.69 -12.40
CA ARG A 83 -8.64 3.59 -12.69
C ARG A 83 -10.04 3.84 -12.11
N PRO A 84 -11.11 3.70 -12.92
CA PRO A 84 -12.48 3.66 -12.40
C PRO A 84 -12.62 2.57 -11.35
N THR A 85 -13.18 2.93 -10.22
CA THR A 85 -13.30 2.06 -9.05
C THR A 85 -14.70 2.12 -8.48
N ARG A 86 -15.23 0.94 -8.14
CA ARG A 86 -16.52 0.76 -7.46
C ARG A 86 -16.27 0.14 -6.10
N MET A 87 -16.78 0.76 -5.04
CA MET A 87 -16.74 0.22 -3.69
C MET A 87 -18.17 -0.10 -3.27
N LEU A 88 -18.47 -1.37 -3.16
CA LEU A 88 -19.82 -1.87 -2.93
C LEU A 88 -20.19 -1.75 -1.46
N LEU A 89 -21.44 -1.36 -1.20
CA LEU A 89 -21.99 -1.15 0.12
C LEU A 89 -23.20 -2.07 0.30
N ARG A 90 -23.24 -2.76 1.44
CA ARG A 90 -24.33 -3.67 1.82
C ARG A 90 -25.29 -3.06 2.84
N ALA A 91 -25.01 -1.82 3.25
CA ALA A 91 -25.89 -0.97 4.03
C ALA A 91 -25.82 0.45 3.45
N PRO A 92 -26.90 1.24 3.52
CA PRO A 92 -26.83 2.66 3.21
C PRO A 92 -25.88 3.36 4.19
N VAL A 93 -25.24 4.43 3.73
CA VAL A 93 -24.38 5.28 4.54
C VAL A 93 -24.85 6.71 4.42
N ASP A 94 -24.94 7.40 5.54
CA ASP A 94 -25.38 8.80 5.59
C ASP A 94 -24.19 9.75 5.41
N ASP A 95 -23.04 9.38 5.97
CA ASP A 95 -21.82 10.18 5.91
C ASP A 95 -20.85 9.68 4.82
N PRO A 96 -20.15 10.60 4.13
CA PRO A 96 -19.06 10.22 3.26
C PRO A 96 -17.92 9.59 4.09
N PRO A 97 -17.13 8.68 3.49
CA PRO A 97 -15.96 8.15 4.18
C PRO A 97 -14.96 9.27 4.49
N TRP A 98 -14.19 9.14 5.58
CA TRP A 98 -13.23 10.17 6.01
C TRP A 98 -12.22 10.60 4.93
N TRP A 99 -11.93 9.70 3.99
CA TRP A 99 -11.00 9.92 2.88
C TRP A 99 -11.64 10.59 1.65
N ALA A 100 -12.95 10.89 1.68
CA ALA A 100 -13.67 11.46 0.54
C ALA A 100 -13.03 12.76 0.02
N ALA A 101 -12.50 13.59 0.91
CA ALA A 101 -11.85 14.85 0.53
C ALA A 101 -10.54 14.66 -0.29
N ALA A 102 -9.96 13.45 -0.29
CA ALA A 102 -8.79 13.13 -1.11
C ALA A 102 -9.17 12.63 -2.51
N VAL A 103 -10.45 12.36 -2.80
CA VAL A 103 -10.91 11.77 -4.07
C VAL A 103 -11.97 12.68 -4.71
N PRO A 104 -11.57 13.58 -5.63
CA PRO A 104 -12.44 14.66 -6.11
C PRO A 104 -13.72 14.21 -6.82
N ASP A 105 -13.71 13.04 -7.46
CA ASP A 105 -14.82 12.51 -8.26
C ASP A 105 -15.66 11.46 -7.53
N LEU A 106 -15.50 11.33 -6.20
CA LEU A 106 -16.24 10.38 -5.40
C LEU A 106 -17.74 10.67 -5.40
N ARG A 107 -18.54 9.65 -5.76
CA ARG A 107 -20.00 9.75 -5.84
C ARG A 107 -20.66 8.58 -5.14
N TYR A 108 -21.66 8.87 -4.32
CA TYR A 108 -22.58 7.88 -3.79
C TYR A 108 -23.59 7.49 -4.86
N CYS A 109 -23.80 6.19 -5.07
CA CYS A 109 -24.72 5.67 -6.07
C CYS A 109 -25.59 4.57 -5.42
N PRO A 110 -26.83 4.89 -5.02
CA PRO A 110 -27.79 3.87 -4.61
C PRO A 110 -28.00 2.83 -5.72
N VAL A 111 -28.08 1.55 -5.34
CA VAL A 111 -28.34 0.44 -6.25
C VAL A 111 -29.69 -0.14 -5.88
N THR A 112 -30.63 -0.16 -6.82
CA THR A 112 -31.88 -0.92 -6.63
C THR A 112 -31.54 -2.41 -6.69
N PRO A 113 -31.74 -3.18 -5.62
CA PRO A 113 -31.49 -4.62 -5.66
C PRO A 113 -32.38 -5.25 -6.74
N VAL A 114 -31.79 -6.05 -7.63
CA VAL A 114 -32.58 -6.86 -8.56
C VAL A 114 -33.29 -7.92 -7.71
N VAL A 115 -34.58 -7.72 -7.46
CA VAL A 115 -35.43 -8.71 -6.77
C VAL A 115 -35.70 -9.83 -7.78
N PRO A 116 -35.27 -11.08 -7.52
CA PRO A 116 -35.63 -12.20 -8.38
C PRO A 116 -37.15 -12.36 -8.45
N ALA A 117 -37.67 -12.84 -9.57
CA ALA A 117 -39.11 -13.08 -9.77
C ALA A 117 -39.76 -14.00 -8.70
N THR A 118 -38.94 -14.71 -7.93
CA THR A 118 -39.34 -15.60 -6.83
C THR A 118 -39.55 -14.90 -5.47
N GLY A 119 -39.35 -13.57 -5.40
CA GLY A 119 -39.62 -12.77 -4.20
C GLY A 119 -38.45 -12.70 -3.22
N ALA A 120 -38.25 -11.48 -2.70
CA ALA A 120 -37.17 -10.99 -1.83
C ALA A 120 -35.76 -10.95 -2.44
N ALA A 121 -35.12 -9.78 -2.36
CA ALA A 121 -33.68 -9.65 -2.61
C ALA A 121 -32.91 -10.49 -1.56
N PRO A 122 -31.79 -11.15 -1.93
CA PRO A 122 -30.98 -11.88 -0.97
C PRO A 122 -30.59 -10.98 0.21
N ALA A 123 -30.76 -11.47 1.44
CA ALA A 123 -30.30 -10.77 2.63
C ALA A 123 -28.79 -10.48 2.48
N GLY A 124 -28.41 -9.21 2.68
CA GLY A 124 -27.03 -8.76 2.52
C GLY A 124 -26.64 -8.37 1.09
N GLY A 125 -27.56 -8.24 0.14
CA GLY A 125 -27.26 -7.72 -1.20
C GLY A 125 -26.59 -6.33 -1.21
N VAL A 126 -25.97 -5.96 -2.34
CA VAL A 126 -25.42 -4.62 -2.53
C VAL A 126 -26.59 -3.62 -2.66
N VAL A 127 -26.60 -2.60 -1.82
CA VAL A 127 -27.67 -1.57 -1.77
C VAL A 127 -27.21 -0.21 -2.30
N ALA A 128 -25.90 0.01 -2.36
CA ALA A 128 -25.29 1.21 -2.89
C ALA A 128 -23.83 0.94 -3.26
N GLU A 129 -23.19 1.91 -3.88
CA GLU A 129 -21.76 1.90 -4.11
C GLU A 129 -21.17 3.31 -4.12
N TRP A 130 -19.91 3.42 -3.72
CA TRP A 130 -19.10 4.57 -4.06
C TRP A 130 -18.45 4.36 -5.43
N ARG A 131 -18.57 5.34 -6.31
CA ARG A 131 -17.88 5.38 -7.60
C ARG A 131 -16.85 6.51 -7.59
N CYS A 132 -15.65 6.22 -8.04
CA CYS A 132 -14.56 7.21 -8.17
C CYS A 132 -13.51 6.74 -9.16
N THR A 133 -12.55 7.60 -9.45
CA THR A 133 -11.33 7.27 -10.19
C THR A 133 -10.13 7.46 -9.28
N VAL A 134 -9.38 6.39 -9.02
CA VAL A 134 -8.25 6.43 -8.08
C VAL A 134 -6.98 5.87 -8.71
N PRO A 135 -5.79 6.27 -8.22
CA PRO A 135 -4.54 5.67 -8.68
C PRO A 135 -4.49 4.16 -8.43
N THR A 136 -3.98 3.43 -9.40
CA THR A 136 -3.63 2.02 -9.30
C THR A 136 -2.18 1.87 -9.73
N VAL A 137 -1.39 1.17 -8.92
CA VAL A 137 0.06 1.05 -9.09
C VAL A 137 0.43 -0.41 -9.29
N GLU A 138 0.90 -0.76 -10.48
CA GLU A 138 1.54 -2.04 -10.74
C GLU A 138 2.92 -2.04 -10.10
N MET A 139 3.02 -2.66 -8.92
CA MET A 139 4.16 -2.43 -8.02
C MET A 139 5.52 -2.82 -8.58
N ARG A 140 5.63 -3.90 -9.36
CA ARG A 140 6.92 -4.33 -9.92
C ARG A 140 7.50 -3.29 -10.90
N PRO A 141 6.82 -2.92 -12.00
CA PRO A 141 7.35 -1.89 -12.89
C PRO A 141 7.51 -0.53 -12.21
N TYR A 142 6.65 -0.21 -11.24
CA TYR A 142 6.75 1.05 -10.51
C TYR A 142 7.97 1.10 -9.57
N LEU A 143 8.23 0.05 -8.80
CA LEU A 143 9.39 -0.03 -7.92
C LEU A 143 10.69 -0.02 -8.74
N ASP A 144 10.75 -0.75 -9.86
CA ASP A 144 11.91 -0.70 -10.78
C ASP A 144 12.16 0.72 -11.28
N TRP A 145 11.10 1.44 -11.68
CA TRP A 145 11.21 2.83 -12.12
C TRP A 145 11.65 3.74 -10.98
N LEU A 146 11.09 3.59 -9.78
CA LEU A 146 11.39 4.44 -8.63
C LEU A 146 12.83 4.25 -8.16
N THR A 147 13.32 3.01 -8.13
CA THR A 147 14.74 2.70 -7.87
C THR A 147 15.64 3.31 -8.93
N ARG A 148 15.32 3.18 -10.24
CA ARG A 148 16.10 3.82 -11.30
C ARG A 148 16.11 5.34 -11.18
N ARG A 149 14.97 5.96 -10.87
CA ARG A 149 14.85 7.41 -10.63
C ARG A 149 15.77 7.84 -9.49
N PHE A 150 15.73 7.13 -8.36
CA PHE A 150 16.56 7.39 -7.19
C PHE A 150 18.06 7.29 -7.52
N VAL A 151 18.48 6.20 -8.17
CA VAL A 151 19.89 5.96 -8.52
C VAL A 151 20.38 6.97 -9.57
N SER A 152 19.56 7.27 -10.59
CA SER A 152 19.92 8.24 -11.64
C SER A 152 20.07 9.66 -11.11
N ALA A 153 19.42 9.99 -9.99
CA ALA A 153 19.59 11.24 -9.25
C ALA A 153 20.80 11.23 -8.29
N GLY A 154 21.71 10.25 -8.41
CA GLY A 154 22.92 10.12 -7.59
C GLY A 154 22.73 9.37 -6.27
N GLY A 155 21.58 8.72 -6.08
CA GLY A 155 21.30 7.88 -4.92
C GLY A 155 22.08 6.58 -4.95
N VAL A 156 22.46 6.08 -3.77
CA VAL A 156 23.19 4.81 -3.65
C VAL A 156 22.27 3.76 -3.04
N LEU A 157 22.06 2.64 -3.74
CA LEU A 157 21.36 1.47 -3.18
C LEU A 157 22.39 0.45 -2.70
N ARG A 158 22.29 0.03 -1.43
CA ARG A 158 23.14 -1.00 -0.83
C ARG A 158 22.30 -2.16 -0.32
N GLN A 159 22.57 -3.35 -0.82
CA GLN A 159 22.00 -4.55 -0.23
C GLN A 159 22.87 -4.99 0.94
N ARG A 160 22.33 -4.89 2.16
CA ARG A 160 22.99 -5.25 3.42
C ARG A 160 21.94 -5.48 4.50
N ASP A 161 22.10 -6.56 5.25
CA ASP A 161 21.35 -6.78 6.49
C ASP A 161 21.95 -5.93 7.63
N LEU A 162 21.09 -5.36 8.47
CA LEU A 162 21.48 -4.57 9.62
C LEU A 162 20.97 -5.26 10.89
N SER A 163 21.86 -5.43 11.87
CA SER A 163 21.47 -5.98 13.16
C SER A 163 20.72 -4.94 14.00
N ASP A 164 21.09 -3.66 13.88
CA ASP A 164 20.45 -2.52 14.53
C ASP A 164 20.48 -1.23 13.66
N LEU A 165 19.85 -0.16 14.14
CA LEU A 165 19.83 1.14 13.46
C LEU A 165 21.10 1.99 13.72
N ALA A 166 21.94 1.65 14.70
CA ALA A 166 23.21 2.32 14.94
C ALA A 166 24.22 2.02 13.83
N GLU A 167 24.18 0.80 13.25
CA GLU A 167 24.93 0.47 12.03
C GLU A 167 24.61 1.41 10.86
N ALA A 168 23.36 1.86 10.74
CA ALA A 168 22.97 2.84 9.73
C ALA A 168 23.63 4.21 9.99
N GLY A 169 23.77 4.59 11.26
CA GLY A 169 24.47 5.81 11.69
C GLY A 169 25.93 5.91 11.22
N GLN A 170 26.57 4.77 10.97
CA GLN A 170 27.94 4.71 10.41
C GLN A 170 28.00 5.16 8.94
N LEU A 171 26.86 5.17 8.24
CA LEU A 171 26.76 5.58 6.82
C LEU A 171 26.38 7.06 6.67
N ALA A 172 25.52 7.55 7.55
CA ALA A 172 25.04 8.92 7.58
C ALA A 172 24.48 9.30 8.97
N PRO A 173 24.61 10.55 9.40
CA PRO A 173 24.13 11.01 10.70
C PRO A 173 22.59 11.08 10.80
N VAL A 174 21.88 11.19 9.67
CA VAL A 174 20.42 11.15 9.61
C VAL A 174 19.96 9.78 9.15
N VAL A 175 19.14 9.10 9.94
CA VAL A 175 18.59 7.77 9.64
C VAL A 175 17.08 7.86 9.51
N VAL A 176 16.54 7.35 8.41
CA VAL A 176 15.11 7.09 8.24
C VAL A 176 14.86 5.58 8.34
N ASN A 177 14.16 5.17 9.38
CA ASN A 177 13.72 3.78 9.56
C ASN A 177 12.41 3.55 8.80
N ALA A 178 12.51 2.97 7.60
CA ALA A 178 11.40 2.56 6.74
C ALA A 178 11.31 1.03 6.59
N THR A 179 11.59 0.30 7.67
CA THR A 179 11.86 -1.15 7.64
C THR A 179 10.61 -2.05 7.67
N GLY A 180 9.41 -1.46 7.68
CA GLY A 180 8.16 -2.22 7.67
C GLY A 180 8.05 -3.15 8.89
N LEU A 181 7.94 -4.46 8.66
CA LEU A 181 7.82 -5.45 9.74
C LEU A 181 9.08 -5.55 10.60
N ALA A 182 10.26 -5.34 10.01
CA ALA A 182 11.50 -5.45 10.76
C ALA A 182 11.65 -4.34 11.81
N ALA A 183 10.81 -3.29 11.78
CA ALA A 183 10.77 -2.26 12.82
C ALA A 183 10.42 -2.82 14.20
N GLY A 184 9.65 -3.92 14.28
CA GLY A 184 9.37 -4.56 15.56
C GLY A 184 10.64 -5.02 16.28
N ARG A 185 11.65 -5.47 15.53
CA ARG A 185 12.98 -5.81 16.04
C ARG A 185 13.90 -4.60 16.08
N LEU A 186 14.05 -3.89 14.97
CA LEU A 186 15.06 -2.83 14.78
C LEU A 186 14.78 -1.53 15.57
N ALA A 187 13.52 -1.26 15.90
CA ALA A 187 13.11 -0.13 16.73
C ALA A 187 12.46 -0.58 18.05
N ALA A 188 12.57 -1.87 18.39
CA ALA A 188 11.96 -2.46 19.59
C ALA A 188 10.47 -2.07 19.76
N ASP A 189 9.70 -2.03 18.66
CA ASP A 189 8.30 -1.61 18.66
C ASP A 189 7.35 -2.83 18.72
N PRO A 190 6.83 -3.21 19.90
CA PRO A 190 5.97 -4.37 20.04
C PRO A 190 4.58 -4.18 19.42
N ALA A 191 4.22 -2.96 18.99
CA ALA A 191 2.96 -2.73 18.32
C ALA A 191 2.97 -3.28 16.89
N VAL A 192 4.15 -3.51 16.30
CA VAL A 192 4.33 -4.02 14.93
C VAL A 192 4.00 -5.52 14.87
N HIS A 193 3.14 -5.90 13.93
CA HIS A 193 2.73 -7.29 13.72
C HIS A 193 2.45 -7.59 12.25
N PRO A 194 2.63 -8.84 11.80
CA PRO A 194 2.28 -9.25 10.45
C PRO A 194 0.76 -9.28 10.25
N ILE A 195 0.32 -8.87 9.07
CA ILE A 195 -1.05 -9.09 8.62
C ILE A 195 -0.99 -9.83 7.29
N ARG A 196 -1.22 -11.14 7.34
CA ARG A 196 -1.18 -12.00 6.16
C ARG A 196 -2.30 -11.63 5.18
N GLY A 197 -1.95 -11.65 3.90
CA GLY A 197 -2.88 -11.45 2.80
C GLY A 197 -2.56 -12.34 1.64
N GLN A 198 -3.52 -13.17 1.27
CA GLN A 198 -3.44 -14.02 0.08
C GLN A 198 -4.21 -13.40 -1.08
N VAL A 199 -3.60 -13.47 -2.26
CA VAL A 199 -4.18 -13.05 -3.54
C VAL A 199 -3.95 -14.11 -4.61
N VAL A 200 -4.83 -14.10 -5.61
CA VAL A 200 -4.71 -14.91 -6.82
C VAL A 200 -4.57 -13.96 -8.00
N LEU A 201 -3.56 -14.18 -8.85
CA LEU A 201 -3.40 -13.48 -10.11
C LEU A 201 -4.01 -14.32 -11.22
N VAL A 202 -4.89 -13.73 -12.02
CA VAL A 202 -5.49 -14.38 -13.20
C VAL A 202 -5.23 -13.57 -14.45
N ALA A 203 -5.32 -14.19 -15.63
CA ALA A 203 -5.24 -13.49 -16.90
C ALA A 203 -6.36 -12.44 -16.99
N ASN A 204 -6.04 -11.24 -17.49
CA ASN A 204 -7.05 -10.21 -17.65
C ASN A 204 -7.90 -10.47 -18.92
N PRO A 205 -9.22 -10.72 -18.80
CA PRO A 205 -10.11 -10.94 -19.94
C PRO A 205 -10.50 -9.64 -20.68
N GLY A 206 -9.90 -8.50 -20.34
CA GLY A 206 -10.21 -7.18 -20.92
C GLY A 206 -10.99 -6.26 -19.98
N ILE A 207 -11.10 -6.60 -18.69
CA ILE A 207 -11.75 -5.74 -17.70
C ILE A 207 -10.82 -4.59 -17.28
N ALA A 208 -11.42 -3.43 -17.03
CA ALA A 208 -10.70 -2.21 -16.68
C ALA A 208 -11.16 -1.57 -15.35
N THR A 209 -12.36 -1.88 -14.88
CA THR A 209 -12.91 -1.30 -13.65
C THR A 209 -12.47 -2.10 -12.43
N SER A 210 -11.94 -1.41 -11.43
CA SER A 210 -11.63 -1.98 -10.11
C SER A 210 -12.92 -2.09 -9.30
N VAL A 211 -13.10 -3.20 -8.58
CA VAL A 211 -14.27 -3.43 -7.72
C VAL A 211 -13.82 -3.93 -6.36
N ARG A 212 -14.43 -3.43 -5.29
CA ARG A 212 -14.14 -3.85 -3.90
C ARG A 212 -15.43 -3.96 -3.10
N ASP A 213 -15.48 -4.97 -2.25
CA ASP A 213 -16.50 -5.20 -1.24
C ASP A 213 -15.83 -5.61 0.07
N GLU A 214 -15.71 -4.66 0.99
CA GLU A 214 -15.11 -4.88 2.32
C GLU A 214 -16.02 -5.64 3.28
N HIS A 215 -17.31 -5.71 2.98
CA HIS A 215 -18.36 -6.25 3.85
C HIS A 215 -19.00 -7.52 3.28
N HIS A 216 -18.37 -8.13 2.28
CA HIS A 216 -18.84 -9.40 1.72
C HIS A 216 -18.96 -10.46 2.84
N PRO A 217 -20.11 -11.16 2.98
CA PRO A 217 -20.35 -12.12 4.06
C PRO A 217 -19.28 -13.21 4.16
N ASP A 218 -18.83 -13.72 3.01
CA ASP A 218 -17.80 -14.76 2.92
C ASP A 218 -16.35 -14.21 2.94
N GLY A 219 -16.16 -12.96 3.36
CA GLY A 219 -14.85 -12.29 3.54
C GLY A 219 -14.49 -11.26 2.46
N SER A 220 -13.63 -10.31 2.81
CA SER A 220 -13.22 -9.18 1.96
C SER A 220 -12.90 -9.61 0.52
N THR A 221 -13.51 -8.93 -0.44
CA THR A 221 -13.44 -9.29 -1.85
C THR A 221 -13.07 -8.08 -2.69
N TYR A 222 -12.11 -8.23 -3.59
CA TYR A 222 -11.70 -7.19 -4.50
C TYR A 222 -11.12 -7.77 -5.80
N VAL A 223 -11.41 -7.05 -6.89
CA VAL A 223 -10.97 -7.33 -8.25
C VAL A 223 -10.26 -6.08 -8.75
N HIS A 224 -8.96 -6.19 -8.97
CA HIS A 224 -8.13 -5.06 -9.39
C HIS A 224 -7.43 -5.38 -10.70
N PRO A 225 -7.98 -4.94 -11.85
CA PRO A 225 -7.37 -5.17 -13.14
C PRO A 225 -6.05 -4.40 -13.28
N ARG A 226 -5.03 -5.10 -13.79
CA ARG A 226 -3.77 -4.54 -14.27
C ARG A 226 -3.69 -4.70 -15.78
N ARG A 227 -2.61 -4.24 -16.39
CA ARG A 227 -2.39 -4.32 -17.85
C ARG A 227 -2.41 -5.74 -18.38
N ARG A 228 -1.82 -6.70 -17.66
CA ARG A 228 -1.67 -8.10 -18.12
C ARG A 228 -2.46 -9.12 -17.30
N ASP A 229 -2.68 -8.82 -16.03
CA ASP A 229 -3.33 -9.71 -15.08
C ASP A 229 -4.40 -8.96 -14.28
N VAL A 230 -5.14 -9.69 -13.46
CA VAL A 230 -6.10 -9.14 -12.50
C VAL A 230 -5.72 -9.69 -11.14
N VAL A 231 -5.65 -8.80 -10.15
CA VAL A 231 -5.49 -9.20 -8.75
C VAL A 231 -6.85 -9.53 -8.19
N LEU A 232 -7.02 -10.79 -7.82
CA LEU A 232 -8.17 -11.25 -7.05
C LEU A 232 -7.73 -11.35 -5.60
N GLY A 233 -8.45 -10.68 -4.72
CA GLY A 233 -8.24 -10.89 -3.30
C GLY A 233 -9.52 -10.69 -2.50
N GLY A 234 -9.46 -10.88 -1.20
CA GLY A 234 -8.31 -11.49 -0.53
C GLY A 234 -8.61 -11.87 0.90
N THR A 235 -7.52 -12.09 1.64
CA THR A 235 -7.56 -12.25 3.09
C THR A 235 -6.89 -11.06 3.79
N PHE A 236 -7.25 -10.89 5.06
CA PHE A 236 -6.66 -9.92 5.97
C PHE A 236 -6.60 -10.58 7.35
N GLU A 237 -5.45 -11.16 7.69
CA GLU A 237 -5.30 -12.07 8.83
C GLU A 237 -4.19 -11.52 9.76
N PRO A 238 -4.55 -10.66 10.75
CA PRO A 238 -3.59 -10.12 11.71
C PRO A 238 -2.96 -11.21 12.58
N GLY A 239 -1.67 -11.07 12.87
CA GLY A 239 -0.90 -12.00 13.72
C GLY A 239 -0.44 -13.28 13.02
N VAL A 240 -0.85 -13.51 11.77
CA VAL A 240 -0.41 -14.69 10.99
C VAL A 240 0.80 -14.31 10.14
N ASP A 241 1.85 -15.13 10.21
CA ASP A 241 3.17 -14.91 9.58
C ASP A 241 3.50 -15.90 8.44
N GLY A 242 2.63 -16.88 8.18
CA GLY A 242 2.86 -17.87 7.13
C GLY A 242 2.81 -17.30 5.71
N GLU A 243 3.84 -17.53 4.90
CA GLU A 243 3.96 -17.01 3.52
C GLU A 243 3.52 -17.99 2.42
N LEU A 244 3.11 -19.22 2.79
CA LEU A 244 2.64 -20.19 1.81
C LEU A 244 1.16 -19.95 1.46
N PRO A 245 0.78 -19.93 0.17
CA PRO A 245 -0.62 -19.88 -0.24
C PRO A 245 -1.38 -21.13 0.20
N ASP A 246 -2.61 -20.96 0.70
CA ASP A 246 -3.54 -22.05 0.94
C ASP A 246 -4.44 -22.28 -0.29
N PRO A 247 -4.45 -23.48 -0.91
CA PRO A 247 -5.30 -23.79 -2.05
C PRO A 247 -6.80 -23.60 -1.80
N ALA A 248 -7.30 -23.84 -0.57
CA ALA A 248 -8.71 -23.65 -0.24
C ALA A 248 -9.08 -22.16 -0.26
N THR A 249 -8.26 -21.34 0.40
CA THR A 249 -8.34 -19.87 0.34
C THR A 249 -8.31 -19.35 -1.11
N SER A 250 -7.42 -19.88 -1.96
CA SER A 250 -7.36 -19.50 -3.39
C SER A 250 -8.65 -19.82 -4.14
N ARG A 251 -9.27 -20.98 -3.89
CA ARG A 251 -10.57 -21.34 -4.50
C ARG A 251 -11.68 -20.42 -4.02
N ALA A 252 -11.73 -20.10 -2.72
CA ALA A 252 -12.72 -19.22 -2.14
C ALA A 252 -12.62 -17.79 -2.71
N ILE A 253 -11.41 -17.22 -2.80
CA ILE A 253 -11.18 -15.91 -3.41
C ILE A 253 -11.70 -15.87 -4.85
N ARG A 254 -11.35 -16.89 -5.66
CA ARG A 254 -11.80 -16.96 -7.06
C ARG A 254 -13.32 -17.04 -7.17
N ALA A 255 -13.97 -17.86 -6.35
CA ALA A 255 -15.42 -18.01 -6.35
C ALA A 255 -16.13 -16.68 -6.05
N ARG A 256 -15.72 -15.97 -4.98
CA ARG A 256 -16.28 -14.65 -4.65
C ARG A 256 -16.04 -13.61 -5.73
N CYS A 257 -14.82 -13.56 -6.28
CA CYS A 257 -14.49 -12.61 -7.34
C CYS A 257 -15.25 -12.88 -8.65
N ALA A 258 -15.44 -14.15 -9.02
CA ALA A 258 -16.21 -14.51 -10.22
C ALA A 258 -17.72 -14.30 -10.02
N ALA A 259 -18.25 -14.46 -8.80
CA ALA A 259 -19.62 -14.07 -8.49
C ALA A 259 -19.83 -12.56 -8.61
N LEU A 260 -18.80 -11.76 -8.30
CA LEU A 260 -18.84 -10.31 -8.39
C LEU A 260 -18.60 -9.76 -9.80
N VAL A 261 -17.72 -10.40 -10.57
CA VAL A 261 -17.36 -10.04 -11.95
C VAL A 261 -17.36 -11.33 -12.79
N PRO A 262 -18.52 -11.71 -13.38
CA PRO A 262 -18.71 -12.99 -14.08
C PRO A 262 -17.71 -13.29 -15.20
N GLU A 263 -17.15 -12.26 -15.83
CA GLU A 263 -16.12 -12.37 -16.87
C GLU A 263 -14.86 -13.09 -16.39
N LEU A 264 -14.65 -13.20 -15.08
CA LEU A 264 -13.51 -13.88 -14.47
C LEU A 264 -13.70 -15.39 -14.27
N ALA A 265 -14.92 -15.93 -14.46
CA ALA A 265 -15.21 -17.34 -14.17
C ALA A 265 -14.26 -18.32 -14.90
N GLY A 266 -13.90 -17.99 -16.14
CA GLY A 266 -12.98 -18.77 -16.99
C GLY A 266 -11.53 -18.27 -17.02
N ALA A 267 -11.18 -17.24 -16.24
CA ALA A 267 -9.84 -16.64 -16.30
C ALA A 267 -8.76 -17.61 -15.80
N ALA A 268 -7.72 -17.81 -16.61
CA ALA A 268 -6.59 -18.68 -16.28
C ALA A 268 -5.80 -18.16 -15.08
N VAL A 269 -5.48 -19.03 -14.12
CA VAL A 269 -4.65 -18.68 -12.96
C VAL A 269 -3.20 -18.54 -13.39
N LEU A 270 -2.60 -17.39 -13.11
CA LEU A 270 -1.21 -17.07 -13.42
C LEU A 270 -0.29 -17.27 -12.22
N ALA A 271 -0.75 -16.93 -11.03
CA ALA A 271 0.01 -17.10 -9.79
C ALA A 271 -0.89 -17.05 -8.55
N GLN A 272 -0.37 -17.57 -7.44
CA GLN A 272 -0.90 -17.36 -6.10
C GLN A 272 0.21 -16.72 -5.27
N ARG A 273 -0.13 -15.68 -4.50
CA ARG A 273 0.87 -14.95 -3.69
C ARG A 273 0.33 -14.66 -2.31
N VAL A 274 1.22 -14.69 -1.34
CA VAL A 274 0.98 -14.22 0.01
C VAL A 274 1.95 -13.07 0.29
N GLY A 275 1.48 -12.06 0.98
CA GLY A 275 2.32 -10.99 1.51
C GLY A 275 1.97 -10.71 2.96
N LEU A 276 2.99 -10.36 3.75
CA LEU A 276 2.84 -9.97 5.15
C LEU A 276 2.85 -8.45 5.25
N ARG A 277 1.67 -7.85 5.42
CA ARG A 277 1.58 -6.39 5.54
C ARG A 277 2.17 -5.95 6.89
N PRO A 278 2.94 -4.85 6.95
CA PRO A 278 3.50 -4.32 8.19
C PRO A 278 2.43 -3.59 9.01
N GLY A 279 1.58 -4.34 9.71
CA GLY A 279 0.60 -3.78 10.64
C GLY A 279 1.28 -3.18 11.87
N ARG A 280 0.63 -2.19 12.47
CA ARG A 280 1.05 -1.63 13.77
C ARG A 280 -0.18 -1.18 14.55
N HIS A 281 -0.29 -1.58 15.82
CA HIS A 281 -1.34 -1.06 16.70
C HIS A 281 -1.14 0.46 16.87
N GLY A 282 -2.21 1.24 16.67
CA GLY A 282 -2.15 2.70 16.66
C GLY A 282 -1.73 3.32 15.32
N GLY A 283 -1.69 2.53 14.23
CA GLY A 283 -1.46 3.03 12.88
C GLY A 283 0.01 3.29 12.53
N ALA A 284 0.24 3.95 11.40
CA ALA A 284 1.58 4.25 10.91
C ALA A 284 2.32 5.19 11.87
N ARG A 285 3.58 4.86 12.18
CA ARG A 285 4.47 5.69 12.98
C ARG A 285 5.33 6.52 12.04
N VAL A 286 5.09 7.83 12.04
CA VAL A 286 5.90 8.84 11.35
C VAL A 286 6.32 9.87 12.40
N GLU A 287 7.57 9.90 12.83
CA GLU A 287 8.02 10.85 13.87
C GLU A 287 9.55 10.78 14.03
N ALA A 288 10.13 11.82 14.62
CA ALA A 288 11.51 11.76 15.10
C ALA A 288 11.58 10.96 16.41
N ASP A 289 12.58 10.10 16.52
CA ASP A 289 12.85 9.39 17.77
C ASP A 289 13.43 10.38 18.82
N PRO A 290 12.93 10.37 20.06
CA PRO A 290 13.40 11.27 21.11
C PRO A 290 14.79 10.91 21.66
N ALA A 291 15.25 9.67 21.45
CA ALA A 291 16.53 9.17 21.93
C ALA A 291 17.25 8.34 20.85
N PRO A 292 17.75 8.98 19.77
CA PRO A 292 18.49 8.27 18.73
C PRO A 292 19.70 7.51 19.29
N PRO A 293 20.08 6.37 18.68
CA PRO A 293 21.25 5.62 19.12
C PRO A 293 22.55 6.41 18.89
N ALA A 294 23.61 6.04 19.60
CA ALA A 294 24.92 6.69 19.47
C ALA A 294 25.41 6.70 18.01
N GLY A 295 25.90 7.85 17.56
CA GLY A 295 26.34 8.05 16.17
C GLY A 295 25.21 8.42 15.19
N VAL A 296 23.95 8.43 15.64
CA VAL A 296 22.81 8.95 14.86
C VAL A 296 22.40 10.30 15.44
N THR A 297 22.56 11.37 14.65
CA THR A 297 22.14 12.71 15.04
C THR A 297 20.62 12.86 15.01
N ARG A 298 19.96 12.21 14.05
CA ARG A 298 18.51 12.25 13.89
C ARG A 298 18.00 10.91 13.38
N LEU A 299 17.10 10.29 14.12
CA LEU A 299 16.39 9.08 13.70
C LEU A 299 14.93 9.44 13.45
N ILE A 300 14.40 9.08 12.29
CA ILE A 300 12.99 9.27 11.93
C ILE A 300 12.38 7.93 11.60
N HIS A 301 11.27 7.61 12.25
CA HIS A 301 10.50 6.41 11.98
C HIS A 301 9.48 6.68 10.86
N CYS A 302 9.30 5.73 9.96
CA CYS A 302 8.27 5.75 8.93
C CYS A 302 7.87 4.31 8.57
N TYR A 303 7.07 3.66 9.42
CA TYR A 303 6.66 2.27 9.25
C TYR A 303 5.26 1.99 9.85
N GLY A 304 4.77 0.74 9.75
CA GLY A 304 3.48 0.35 10.33
C GLY A 304 2.26 0.69 9.48
N HIS A 305 2.41 0.77 8.16
CA HIS A 305 1.37 1.23 7.23
C HIS A 305 0.27 0.20 6.91
N GLY A 306 0.36 -1.04 7.42
CA GLY A 306 -0.61 -2.10 7.17
C GLY A 306 -0.93 -2.26 5.69
N GLY A 307 -2.23 -2.23 5.35
CA GLY A 307 -2.73 -2.32 3.98
C GLY A 307 -2.66 -1.02 3.16
N ALA A 308 -2.25 0.09 3.77
CA ALA A 308 -2.31 1.42 3.17
C ALA A 308 -0.92 1.99 2.77
N GLY A 309 0.11 1.14 2.71
CA GLY A 309 1.48 1.58 2.39
C GLY A 309 1.60 2.39 1.10
N VAL A 310 0.93 1.99 0.02
CA VAL A 310 0.92 2.77 -1.23
C VAL A 310 0.10 4.04 -1.07
N THR A 311 -1.08 3.94 -0.45
CA THR A 311 -2.03 5.04 -0.22
C THR A 311 -1.44 6.20 0.60
N LEU A 312 -0.49 5.93 1.49
CA LEU A 312 0.11 6.93 2.39
C LEU A 312 1.57 7.29 2.02
N SER A 313 2.16 6.59 1.05
CA SER A 313 3.61 6.60 0.81
C SER A 313 4.25 7.97 0.60
N TRP A 314 3.70 8.79 -0.30
CA TRP A 314 4.30 10.06 -0.68
C TRP A 314 4.00 11.17 0.34
N GLY A 315 2.81 11.15 0.94
CA GLY A 315 2.45 12.05 2.02
C GLY A 315 3.28 11.81 3.29
N CYS A 316 3.50 10.56 3.67
CA CYS A 316 4.43 10.22 4.75
C CYS A 316 5.88 10.65 4.40
N ALA A 317 6.29 10.48 3.13
CA ALA A 317 7.63 10.90 2.69
C ALA A 317 7.83 12.42 2.73
N ASP A 318 6.80 13.21 2.42
CA ASP A 318 6.83 14.66 2.58
C ASP A 318 7.05 15.06 4.04
N GLU A 319 6.34 14.40 4.97
CA GLU A 319 6.50 14.66 6.39
C GLU A 319 7.88 14.24 6.91
N VAL A 320 8.39 13.06 6.49
CA VAL A 320 9.76 12.64 6.80
C VAL A 320 10.78 13.69 6.35
N ALA A 321 10.64 14.22 5.14
CA ALA A 321 11.55 15.25 4.63
C ALA A 321 11.49 16.55 5.45
N SER A 322 10.32 16.93 5.96
CA SER A 322 10.16 18.06 6.87
C SER A 322 10.81 17.80 8.23
N LEU A 323 10.59 16.62 8.83
CA LEU A 323 11.18 16.22 10.11
C LEU A 323 12.71 16.10 10.08
N VAL A 324 13.31 15.82 8.91
CA VAL A 324 14.77 15.91 8.70
C VAL A 324 15.24 17.36 8.73
N SER A 325 14.47 18.26 8.12
CA SER A 325 14.87 19.66 7.91
C SER A 325 14.75 20.51 9.19
N GLU A 326 13.85 20.15 10.11
CA GLU A 326 13.71 20.84 11.42
C GLU A 326 14.96 20.74 12.32
N ALA A 327 15.93 19.88 11.96
CA ALA A 327 17.18 19.70 12.69
C ALA A 327 18.38 20.41 12.03
N ALA A 328 18.19 21.09 10.89
CA ALA A 328 19.23 21.78 10.12
C ALA A 328 19.28 23.28 10.42
#